data_AF-A0ABD6B604-F1
#
_entry.id   AF-A0ABD6B604-F1
#
_cell.length_a   1.000
_cell.length_b   1.000
_cell.length_c   1.000
_cell.angle_alpha   90.00
_cell.angle_beta   90.00
_cell.angle_gamma   90.00
#
_symmetry.space_group_name_H-M   'P 1'
#
loop_
_entity.id
_entity.type
_entity.pdbx_description
1 polymer ?
#
loop_
_entity_poly.entity_id
_entity_poly.type
_entity_poly.pdbx_seq_one_letter_code
_entity_poly.pdbx_strand_id
1 'polypeptide(L)'
;MPTYTRRTRVDAPLSEVWAFHSRVEGLEALTPGFMHLEVGEVRGPDGEPDPEVLMQGSEIEMSLRPFGVGPRQRWTSVITDREEGNGVAWFRDEMRGGPFPRWKHTHRFRGDGDGTVIEDRLVYRLPLGGLG
;
A
#
# COMPACT_ATOMS: atom_id res chain seq x y z
N MET A 1 -18.46 8.10 1.33
CA MET A 1 -17.61 7.56 0.24
C MET A 1 -17.46 6.06 0.45
N PRO A 2 -17.50 5.24 -0.61
CA PRO A 2 -17.28 3.80 -0.52
C PRO A 2 -16.03 3.47 0.31
N THR A 3 -16.19 2.51 1.21
CA THR A 3 -15.11 2.06 2.10
C THR A 3 -15.09 0.55 2.09
N TYR A 4 -13.91 -0.02 1.91
CA TYR A 4 -13.63 -1.43 2.11
C TYR A 4 -12.75 -1.59 3.35
N THR A 5 -12.99 -2.63 4.14
CA THR A 5 -12.17 -2.95 5.31
C THR A 5 -11.91 -4.44 5.37
N ARG A 6 -10.67 -4.80 5.70
CA ARG A 6 -10.25 -6.19 5.87
C ARG A 6 -9.39 -6.30 7.11
N ARG A 7 -9.55 -7.41 7.83
CA ARG A 7 -8.70 -7.75 8.97
C ARG A 7 -8.03 -9.09 8.72
N THR A 8 -6.74 -9.15 8.97
CA THR A 8 -5.91 -10.35 8.80
C THR A 8 -5.06 -10.55 10.05
N ARG A 9 -4.88 -11.81 10.47
CA ARG A 9 -3.89 -12.17 11.48
C ARG A 9 -2.69 -12.78 10.77
N VAL A 10 -1.49 -12.35 11.16
CA VAL A 10 -0.22 -12.90 10.70
C VAL A 10 0.50 -13.49 11.90
N ASP A 11 0.94 -14.73 11.78
CA ASP A 11 1.67 -15.45 12.82
C ASP A 11 3.16 -15.05 12.79
N ALA A 12 3.42 -13.76 12.98
CA ALA A 12 4.76 -13.18 13.10
C ALA A 12 4.73 -11.92 13.99
N PRO A 13 5.85 -11.58 14.65
CA PRO A 13 5.97 -10.39 15.49
C PRO A 13 5.70 -9.08 14.73
N LEU A 14 5.21 -8.06 15.44
CA LEU A 14 4.90 -6.75 14.84
C LEU A 14 6.08 -6.15 14.08
N SER A 15 7.29 -6.24 14.63
CA SER A 15 8.49 -5.69 14.00
C SER A 15 8.79 -6.30 12.64
N GLU A 16 8.59 -7.60 12.48
CA GLU A 16 8.83 -8.30 11.21
C GLU A 16 7.74 -7.97 10.19
N VAL A 17 6.48 -8.01 10.61
CA VAL A 17 5.36 -7.65 9.75
C VAL A 17 5.47 -6.20 9.31
N TRP A 18 5.82 -5.29 10.21
CA TRP A 18 6.02 -3.88 9.90
C TRP A 18 7.19 -3.65 8.95
N ALA A 19 8.34 -4.27 9.21
CA ALA A 19 9.51 -4.17 8.33
C ALA A 19 9.18 -4.68 6.93
N PHE A 20 8.46 -5.80 6.80
CA PHE A 20 8.00 -6.32 5.52
C PHE A 20 7.09 -5.34 4.76
N HIS A 21 6.09 -4.75 5.42
CA HIS A 21 5.18 -3.78 4.78
C HIS A 21 5.81 -2.40 4.54
N SER A 22 7.01 -2.16 5.08
CA SER A 22 7.73 -0.89 4.93
C SER A 22 8.61 -0.82 3.68
N ARG A 23 8.63 -1.89 2.86
CA ARG A 23 9.49 -1.99 1.68
C ARG A 23 8.72 -2.33 0.41
N VAL A 24 9.31 -2.02 -0.74
CA VAL A 24 8.75 -2.30 -2.07
C VAL A 24 8.63 -3.79 -2.32
N GLU A 25 9.62 -4.57 -1.89
CA GLU A 25 9.62 -6.03 -2.06
C GLU A 25 8.45 -6.68 -1.32
N GLY A 26 8.03 -6.09 -0.19
CA GLY A 26 6.85 -6.55 0.54
C GLY A 26 5.56 -6.33 -0.26
N LEU A 27 5.43 -5.17 -0.91
CA LEU A 27 4.32 -4.88 -1.82
C LEU A 27 4.29 -5.85 -3.01
N GLU A 28 5.44 -6.11 -3.62
CA GLU A 28 5.55 -7.06 -4.74
C GLU A 28 5.16 -8.48 -4.31
N ALA A 29 5.66 -8.94 -3.17
CA ALA A 29 5.36 -10.26 -2.63
C ALA A 29 3.88 -10.43 -2.26
N LEU A 30 3.21 -9.37 -1.79
CA LEU A 30 1.78 -9.38 -1.50
C LEU A 30 0.91 -9.33 -2.76
N THR A 31 1.45 -8.83 -3.86
CA THR A 31 0.68 -8.63 -5.09
C THR A 31 0.65 -9.92 -5.91
N PRO A 32 -0.52 -10.55 -6.11
CA PRO A 32 -0.59 -11.80 -6.85
C PRO A 32 -0.05 -11.67 -8.27
N GLY A 33 0.70 -12.66 -8.75
CA GLY A 33 1.35 -12.60 -10.07
C GLY A 33 0.40 -12.34 -11.24
N PHE A 34 -0.86 -12.78 -11.14
CA PHE A 34 -1.89 -12.49 -12.16
C PHE A 34 -2.22 -11.00 -12.28
N MET A 35 -1.82 -10.15 -11.32
CA MET A 35 -2.01 -8.71 -11.40
C MET A 35 -1.00 -8.02 -12.32
N HIS A 36 0.13 -8.69 -12.63
CA HIS A 36 1.24 -8.15 -13.42
C HIS A 36 1.65 -6.74 -12.95
N LEU A 37 2.01 -6.64 -11.67
CA LEU A 37 2.57 -5.43 -11.09
C LEU A 37 3.95 -5.16 -11.71
N GLU A 38 4.20 -3.92 -12.10
CA GLU A 38 5.53 -3.39 -12.38
C GLU A 38 5.74 -2.16 -11.50
N VAL A 39 6.80 -2.21 -10.69
CA VAL A 39 7.29 -1.05 -9.94
C VAL A 39 8.28 -0.30 -10.83
N GLY A 40 8.06 1.00 -10.98
CA GLY A 40 8.93 1.92 -11.69
C GLY A 40 9.90 2.60 -10.74
N GLU A 41 9.99 3.92 -10.85
CA GLU A 41 10.85 4.70 -9.97
C GLU A 41 10.31 4.76 -8.54
N VAL A 42 11.21 4.64 -7.57
CA VAL A 42 10.92 4.79 -6.15
C VAL A 42 11.75 5.95 -5.62
N ARG A 43 11.10 6.91 -4.96
CA ARG A 43 11.77 8.08 -4.37
C ARG A 43 11.41 8.20 -2.90
N GLY A 44 12.39 8.47 -2.07
CA GLY A 44 12.20 8.89 -0.68
C GLY A 44 11.67 10.32 -0.55
N PRO A 45 11.34 10.77 0.67
CA PRO A 45 10.82 12.13 0.91
C PRO A 45 11.73 13.25 0.41
N ASP A 46 13.04 13.03 0.45
CA ASP A 46 14.05 14.01 0.01
C ASP A 46 14.51 13.79 -1.44
N GLY A 47 13.80 12.94 -2.20
CA GLY A 47 14.15 12.59 -3.57
C GLY A 47 15.27 11.55 -3.70
N GLU A 48 15.66 10.89 -2.62
CA GLU A 48 16.58 9.75 -2.63
C GLU A 48 16.03 8.63 -3.53
N PRO A 49 16.79 8.14 -4.52
CA PRO A 49 16.35 7.02 -5.35
C PRO A 49 16.42 5.70 -4.58
N ASP A 50 15.40 4.86 -4.76
CA ASP A 50 15.33 3.48 -4.25
C ASP A 50 15.65 3.34 -2.74
N PRO A 51 14.95 4.09 -1.86
CA PRO A 51 15.17 3.98 -0.42
C PRO A 51 14.80 2.57 0.07
N GLU A 52 15.60 2.01 0.98
CA GLU A 52 15.31 0.69 1.57
C GLU A 52 13.97 0.68 2.32
N VAL A 53 13.61 1.81 2.94
CA VAL A 53 12.40 1.96 3.76
C VAL A 53 11.54 3.10 3.22
N LEU A 54 10.26 2.81 2.99
CA LEU A 54 9.26 3.76 2.51
C LEU A 54 8.79 4.68 3.65
N MET A 55 9.42 5.84 3.78
CA MET A 55 9.07 6.86 4.77
C MET A 55 7.88 7.71 4.33
N GLN A 56 7.30 8.49 5.26
CA GLN A 56 6.33 9.53 4.90
C GLN A 56 6.94 10.46 3.85
N GLY A 57 6.21 10.69 2.76
CA GLY A 57 6.66 11.44 1.59
C GLY A 57 7.24 10.58 0.48
N SER A 58 7.47 9.28 0.69
CA SER A 58 7.96 8.40 -0.37
C SER A 58 6.93 8.25 -1.48
N GLU A 59 7.42 8.26 -2.73
CA GLU A 59 6.64 8.12 -3.95
C GLU A 59 7.07 6.87 -4.71
N ILE A 60 6.10 6.09 -5.18
CA ILE A 60 6.31 4.82 -5.88
C ILE A 60 5.52 4.87 -7.18
N GLU A 61 6.21 4.89 -8.32
CA GLU A 61 5.55 4.72 -9.61
C GLU A 61 5.17 3.25 -9.80
N MET A 62 3.91 3.02 -10.13
CA MET A 62 3.39 1.65 -10.24
C MET A 62 2.51 1.50 -11.47
N SER A 63 2.45 0.26 -11.94
CA SER A 63 1.50 -0.11 -12.95
C SER A 63 1.00 -1.54 -12.81
N LEU A 64 -0.26 -1.78 -13.16
CA LEU A 64 -0.88 -3.10 -13.13
C LEU A 64 -1.53 -3.41 -14.48
N ARG A 65 -1.55 -4.70 -14.82
CA ARG A 65 -2.26 -5.23 -15.97
C ARG A 65 -2.88 -6.58 -15.62
N PRO A 66 -4.05 -6.61 -14.95
CA PRO A 66 -4.68 -7.84 -14.52
C PRO A 66 -4.84 -8.86 -15.66
N PHE A 67 -4.43 -10.10 -15.40
CA PHE A 67 -4.38 -11.24 -16.32
C PHE A 67 -3.60 -11.00 -17.63
N GLY A 68 -2.83 -9.90 -17.73
CA GLY A 68 -2.17 -9.50 -18.95
C GLY A 68 -3.12 -8.99 -20.04
N VAL A 69 -4.37 -8.69 -19.70
CA VAL A 69 -5.41 -8.28 -20.65
C VAL A 69 -5.68 -6.78 -20.54
N GLY A 70 -5.97 -6.12 -21.68
CA GLY A 70 -6.33 -4.70 -21.72
C GLY A 70 -5.15 -3.74 -21.50
N PRO A 71 -5.44 -2.43 -21.37
CA PRO A 71 -4.43 -1.41 -21.16
C PRO A 71 -3.85 -1.50 -19.74
N ARG A 72 -2.54 -1.29 -19.64
CA ARG A 72 -1.84 -1.17 -18.35
C ARG A 72 -2.24 0.15 -17.68
N GLN A 73 -2.67 0.06 -16.44
CA GLN A 73 -3.03 1.22 -15.61
C GLN A 73 -1.79 1.67 -14.87
N ARG A 74 -1.53 2.99 -14.83
CA ARG A 74 -0.36 3.59 -14.17
C ARG A 74 -0.81 4.62 -13.14
N TRP A 75 -0.07 4.73 -12.04
CA TRP A 75 -0.26 5.77 -11.03
C TRP A 75 0.99 5.89 -10.16
N THR A 76 1.05 6.96 -9.37
CA THR A 76 2.04 7.11 -8.29
C THR A 76 1.33 6.88 -6.97
N SER A 77 1.87 5.99 -6.14
CA SER A 77 1.46 5.84 -4.75
C SER A 77 2.35 6.70 -3.87
N VAL A 78 1.74 7.45 -2.95
CA VAL A 78 2.46 8.34 -2.05
C VAL A 78 2.14 8.00 -0.61
N ILE A 79 3.17 7.73 0.20
CA ILE A 79 3.01 7.53 1.64
C ILE A 79 2.73 8.89 2.29
N THR A 80 1.48 9.16 2.64
CA THR A 80 1.10 10.49 3.16
C THR A 80 1.32 10.63 4.65
N ASP A 81 1.22 9.52 5.39
CA ASP A 81 1.32 9.49 6.85
C ASP A 81 1.91 8.14 7.29
N ARG A 82 2.73 8.14 8.34
CA ARG A 82 3.32 6.93 8.92
C ARG A 82 3.67 7.19 10.39
N GLU A 83 3.40 6.22 11.27
CA GLU A 83 3.80 6.27 12.68
C GLU A 83 3.99 4.85 13.23
N GLU A 84 4.92 4.70 14.17
CA GLU A 84 5.21 3.46 14.88
C GLU A 84 5.49 3.75 16.35
N GLY A 85 4.90 2.98 17.26
CA GLY A 85 5.16 3.09 18.69
C GLY A 85 4.18 2.28 19.54
N ASN A 86 4.56 1.98 20.78
CA ASN A 86 3.68 1.38 21.79
C ASN A 86 2.93 0.10 21.33
N GLY A 87 3.58 -0.77 20.56
CA GLY A 87 2.98 -2.03 20.08
C GLY A 87 1.96 -1.85 18.95
N VAL A 88 1.94 -0.67 18.32
CA VAL A 88 1.16 -0.37 17.12
C VAL A 88 2.03 0.31 16.06
N ALA A 89 1.67 0.11 14.80
CA ALA A 89 2.23 0.85 13.69
C ALA A 89 1.13 1.10 12.65
N TRP A 90 1.27 2.15 11.86
CA TRP A 90 0.35 2.40 10.74
C TRP A 90 0.99 3.28 9.69
N PHE A 91 0.53 3.14 8.45
CA PHE A 91 0.81 4.11 7.40
C PHE A 91 -0.40 4.28 6.49
N ARG A 92 -0.36 5.33 5.69
CA ARG A 92 -1.36 5.63 4.68
C ARG A 92 -0.68 5.88 3.35
N ASP A 93 -1.19 5.26 2.31
CA ASP A 93 -0.87 5.56 0.92
C ASP A 93 -2.07 6.19 0.19
N GLU A 94 -1.79 7.14 -0.68
CA GLU A 94 -2.76 7.74 -1.59
C GLU A 94 -2.30 7.65 -3.04
N MET A 95 -3.25 7.36 -3.93
CA MET A 95 -3.01 7.30 -5.37
C MET A 95 -3.04 8.70 -6.00
N ARG A 96 -2.06 8.98 -6.86
CA ARG A 96 -2.02 10.17 -7.73
C ARG A 96 -1.95 9.76 -9.20
N GLY A 97 -2.71 10.45 -10.05
CA GLY A 97 -2.69 10.25 -11.51
C GLY A 97 -3.30 8.94 -12.03
N GLY A 98 -3.92 8.14 -11.17
CA GLY A 98 -4.48 6.83 -11.52
C GLY A 98 -5.95 6.81 -11.92
N PRO A 99 -6.50 5.61 -12.19
CA PRO A 99 -7.87 5.45 -12.67
C PRO A 99 -8.94 5.77 -11.62
N PHE A 100 -8.59 5.78 -10.33
CA PHE A 100 -9.50 6.15 -9.26
C PHE A 100 -9.30 7.63 -8.90
N PRO A 101 -10.34 8.49 -9.03
CA PRO A 101 -10.24 9.88 -8.61
C PRO A 101 -9.94 10.06 -7.12
N ARG A 102 -10.20 9.02 -6.32
CA ARG A 102 -9.75 8.95 -4.94
C ARG A 102 -9.44 7.51 -4.59
N TRP A 103 -8.27 7.30 -4.01
CA TRP A 103 -7.85 6.05 -3.40
C TRP A 103 -6.97 6.43 -2.22
N LYS A 104 -7.43 6.08 -1.03
CA LYS A 104 -6.73 6.32 0.23
C LYS A 104 -6.77 5.02 1.01
N HIS A 105 -5.62 4.39 1.15
CA HIS A 105 -5.49 3.12 1.83
C HIS A 105 -4.73 3.32 3.13
N THR A 106 -5.28 2.85 4.24
CA THR A 106 -4.65 2.95 5.56
C THR A 106 -4.46 1.56 6.11
N HIS A 107 -3.21 1.22 6.40
CA HIS A 107 -2.77 -0.05 6.94
C HIS A 107 -2.48 0.17 8.42
N ARG A 108 -3.12 -0.60 9.30
CA ARG A 108 -2.87 -0.56 10.74
C ARG A 108 -2.39 -1.91 11.21
N PHE A 109 -1.34 -1.90 12.02
CA PHE A 109 -0.70 -3.07 12.58
C PHE A 109 -0.76 -2.96 14.09
N ARG A 110 -1.20 -4.03 14.75
CA ARG A 110 -1.24 -4.12 16.22
C ARG A 110 -0.64 -5.46 16.64
N GLY A 111 0.33 -5.42 17.55
CA GLY A 111 0.85 -6.63 18.19
C GLY A 111 -0.25 -7.37 18.96
N ASP A 112 -0.26 -8.70 18.88
CA ASP A 112 -1.28 -9.57 19.45
C ASP A 112 -0.67 -10.88 19.96
N GLY A 113 0.08 -10.78 21.07
CA GLY A 113 0.94 -11.84 21.56
C GLY A 113 2.15 -12.01 20.63
N ASP A 114 2.38 -13.24 20.19
CA ASP A 114 3.46 -13.57 19.23
C ASP A 114 3.08 -13.29 17.76
N GLY A 115 1.86 -12.80 17.52
CA GLY A 115 1.35 -12.48 16.19
C GLY A 115 1.04 -10.99 16.01
N THR A 116 0.60 -10.65 14.80
CA THR A 116 0.19 -9.29 14.42
C THR A 116 -1.19 -9.30 13.80
N VAL A 117 -2.04 -8.37 14.22
CA VAL A 117 -3.31 -8.09 13.55
C VAL A 117 -3.11 -6.90 12.61
N ILE A 118 -3.43 -7.12 11.33
CA ILE A 118 -3.45 -6.11 10.29
C ILE A 118 -4.91 -5.71 10.03
N GLU A 119 -5.19 -4.41 10.02
CA GLU A 119 -6.46 -3.83 9.57
C GLU A 119 -6.20 -2.89 8.41
N ASP A 120 -6.74 -3.25 7.26
CA ASP A 120 -6.71 -2.46 6.03
C ASP A 120 -8.01 -1.70 5.89
N ARG A 121 -7.93 -0.39 5.68
CA ARG A 121 -9.10 0.47 5.38
C ARG A 121 -8.85 1.24 4.10
N LEU A 122 -9.61 0.89 3.06
CA LEU A 122 -9.56 1.54 1.75
C LEU A 122 -10.77 2.44 1.56
N VAL A 123 -10.54 3.74 1.40
CA VAL A 123 -11.55 4.72 1.00
C VAL A 123 -11.31 5.09 -0.46
N TYR A 124 -12.28 4.84 -1.32
CA TYR A 124 -12.11 5.00 -2.76
C TYR A 124 -13.32 5.66 -3.44
N ARG A 125 -13.10 6.10 -4.68
CA ARG A 125 -14.15 6.55 -5.60
C ARG A 125 -13.92 5.86 -6.94
N LEU A 126 -14.93 5.14 -7.44
CA LEU A 126 -14.87 4.50 -8.74
C LEU A 126 -14.76 5.54 -9.88
N PRO A 127 -14.01 5.24 -10.96
CA PRO A 127 -14.13 5.99 -12.20
C PRO A 127 -15.57 5.91 -12.72
N LEU A 128 -16.03 6.97 -13.39
CA LEU A 128 -17.34 7.05 -14.09
C LEU A 128 -18.61 7.09 -13.23
N GLY A 129 -18.52 7.42 -11.94
CA GLY A 129 -19.70 7.81 -11.16
C GLY A 129 -20.74 6.71 -10.97
N GLY A 130 -20.49 5.80 -10.02
CA GLY A 130 -21.58 5.07 -9.35
C GLY A 130 -22.27 3.95 -10.14
N LEU A 131 -21.62 3.29 -11.10
CA LEU A 131 -21.98 1.90 -11.40
C LEU A 131 -21.32 1.00 -10.35
N GLY A 132 -21.95 0.96 -9.17
CA GLY A 132 -21.70 0.03 -8.09
C GLY A 132 -23.01 -0.56 -7.63
#